data_AF-A0A5T9R4B7-F1
#
_entry.id   AF-A0A5T9R4B7-F1
#
_cell.length_a   1.000
_cell.length_b   1.000
_cell.length_c   1.000
_cell.angle_alpha   90.00
_cell.angle_beta   90.00
_cell.angle_gamma   90.00
#
_symmetry.space_group_name_H-M   'P 1'
#
loop_
_entity.id
_entity.type
_entity.pdbx_description
1 polymer ?
#
loop_
_entity_poly.entity_id
_entity_poly.type
_entity_poly.pdbx_seq_one_letter_code
_entity_poly.pdbx_strand_id
1 'polypeptide(L)'
;ELNILRKFVGDDYLKNIYTSITNKTPYFTADLMANIYFRKVLNMKVIDFHKYINEAVKYTPYRERERGVLLHSAGMYPYPLSIGDIYNLAYSKNDETGYFLGELIKLYSGRFNDNINLYALMSQLFFRYLQKTYMNNQIFNGEIKKTDFSFINPYGAKIDRIFYICCEAIMKMKNDLTCEQNLARFLVFLLCQFTSNTKFLNLIFWLASNFISGHFLSMDKLNECLEELMVIEE
;
A
#
# COMPACT_ATOMS: atom_id res chain seq x y z
N GLU A 1 -30.14 -22.61 22.53
CA GLU A 1 -29.47 -21.75 21.51
C GLU A 1 -29.23 -22.46 20.19
N LEU A 2 -28.65 -23.67 20.15
CA LEU A 2 -28.44 -24.40 18.88
C LEU A 2 -29.72 -24.65 18.07
N ASN A 3 -30.85 -24.96 18.72
CA ASN A 3 -32.15 -25.07 18.04
C ASN A 3 -32.68 -23.73 17.48
N ILE A 4 -32.25 -22.60 18.04
CA ILE A 4 -32.57 -21.27 17.52
C ILE A 4 -31.68 -20.99 16.32
N LEU A 5 -30.37 -21.24 16.45
CA LEU A 5 -29.41 -21.11 15.35
C LEU A 5 -29.83 -21.94 14.14
N ARG A 6 -30.26 -23.19 14.36
CA ARG A 6 -30.80 -24.12 13.34
C ARG A 6 -31.87 -23.49 12.46
N LYS A 7 -32.77 -22.67 13.04
CA LYS A 7 -33.84 -22.01 12.29
C LYS A 7 -33.31 -20.97 11.30
N PHE A 8 -32.14 -20.38 11.55
CA PHE A 8 -31.55 -19.34 10.72
C PHE A 8 -30.53 -19.87 9.70
N VAL A 9 -29.73 -20.87 10.08
CA VAL A 9 -28.59 -21.35 9.28
C VAL A 9 -28.83 -22.71 8.60
N GLY A 10 -29.92 -23.39 8.93
CA GLY A 10 -30.25 -24.72 8.42
C GLY A 10 -29.44 -25.86 9.08
N ASP A 11 -29.77 -27.09 8.68
CA ASP A 11 -29.30 -28.30 9.34
C ASP A 11 -27.83 -28.62 9.06
N ASP A 12 -27.35 -28.34 7.86
CA ASP A 12 -25.98 -28.70 7.47
C ASP A 12 -24.92 -27.84 8.15
N TYR A 13 -25.19 -26.54 8.30
CA TYR A 13 -24.31 -25.67 9.07
C TYR A 13 -24.29 -26.05 10.56
N LEU A 14 -25.45 -26.48 11.10
CA LEU A 14 -25.55 -26.94 12.47
C LEU A 14 -24.77 -28.23 12.72
N LYS A 15 -24.77 -29.18 11.78
CA LYS A 15 -23.96 -30.41 11.87
C LYS A 15 -22.46 -30.09 12.01
N ASN A 16 -21.96 -29.10 11.27
CA ASN A 16 -20.56 -28.66 11.39
C ASN A 16 -20.25 -28.10 12.78
N ILE A 17 -21.15 -27.28 13.33
CA ILE A 17 -21.02 -26.77 14.71
C ILE A 17 -21.05 -27.90 15.73
N TYR A 18 -22.00 -28.84 15.62
CA TYR A 18 -22.09 -30.00 16.50
C TYR A 18 -20.83 -30.85 16.46
N THR A 19 -20.28 -31.07 15.27
CA THR A 19 -19.03 -31.82 15.09
C THR A 19 -17.87 -31.13 15.79
N SER A 20 -17.76 -29.80 15.64
CA SER A 20 -16.72 -29.00 16.29
C SER A 20 -16.84 -29.00 17.82
N ILE A 21 -18.06 -28.90 18.36
CA ILE A 21 -18.32 -28.99 19.81
C ILE A 21 -17.94 -30.38 20.34
N THR A 22 -18.43 -31.44 19.69
CA THR A 22 -18.26 -32.83 20.14
C THR A 22 -16.80 -33.25 20.11
N ASN A 23 -16.09 -32.92 19.03
CA ASN A 23 -14.69 -33.30 18.83
C ASN A 23 -13.70 -32.30 19.45
N LYS A 24 -14.17 -31.21 20.05
CA LYS A 24 -13.35 -30.09 20.56
C LYS A 24 -12.40 -29.52 19.50
N THR A 25 -12.76 -29.64 18.22
CA THR A 25 -11.98 -29.08 17.12
C THR A 25 -12.18 -27.57 17.09
N PRO A 26 -11.10 -26.76 16.97
CA PRO A 26 -11.24 -25.32 16.87
C PRO A 26 -12.11 -24.93 15.66
N TYR A 27 -13.12 -24.11 15.89
CA TYR A 27 -13.98 -23.60 14.84
C TYR A 27 -13.33 -22.39 14.16
N PHE A 28 -13.32 -22.38 12.83
CA PHE A 28 -12.73 -21.31 12.03
C PHE A 28 -13.83 -20.43 11.45
N THR A 29 -13.78 -19.12 11.72
CA THR A 29 -14.71 -18.14 11.15
C THR A 29 -14.03 -16.82 10.87
N ALA A 30 -14.29 -16.26 9.69
CA ALA A 30 -13.83 -14.93 9.28
C ALA A 30 -14.71 -13.80 9.84
N ASP A 31 -15.93 -14.11 10.27
CA ASP A 31 -16.86 -13.12 10.81
C ASP A 31 -16.61 -12.89 12.30
N LEU A 32 -16.36 -11.63 12.68
CA LEU A 32 -16.06 -11.22 14.05
C LEU A 32 -17.23 -11.47 15.01
N MET A 33 -18.48 -11.20 14.57
CA MET A 33 -19.67 -11.40 15.39
C MET A 33 -19.93 -12.88 15.63
N ALA A 34 -19.78 -13.69 14.58
CA ALA A 34 -19.85 -15.14 14.68
C ALA A 34 -18.76 -15.68 15.61
N ASN A 35 -17.53 -15.15 15.54
CA ASN A 35 -16.44 -15.53 16.44
C ASN A 35 -16.82 -15.28 17.91
N ILE A 36 -17.32 -14.08 18.21
CA ILE A 36 -17.77 -13.70 19.56
C ILE A 36 -18.91 -14.62 20.02
N TYR A 37 -19.89 -14.88 19.16
CA TYR A 37 -21.01 -15.78 19.46
C TYR A 37 -20.53 -17.20 19.78
N PHE A 38 -19.75 -17.82 18.89
CA PHE A 38 -19.25 -19.18 19.11
C PHE A 38 -18.40 -19.30 20.37
N ARG A 39 -17.58 -18.29 20.66
CA ARG A 39 -16.72 -18.29 21.84
C ARG A 39 -17.49 -18.03 23.14
N LYS A 40 -18.36 -17.03 23.19
CA LYS A 40 -19.03 -16.60 24.43
C LYS A 40 -20.32 -17.37 24.73
N VAL A 41 -21.08 -17.70 23.69
CA VAL A 41 -22.41 -18.29 23.81
C VAL A 41 -22.30 -19.82 23.77
N LEU A 42 -21.61 -20.35 22.75
CA LEU A 42 -21.47 -21.80 22.56
C LEU A 42 -20.24 -22.41 23.26
N ASN A 43 -19.44 -21.59 23.95
CA ASN A 43 -18.21 -21.99 24.63
C ASN A 43 -17.25 -22.83 23.75
N MET A 44 -17.21 -22.52 22.46
CA MET A 44 -16.38 -23.23 21.49
C MET A 44 -14.95 -22.69 21.52
N LYS A 45 -13.98 -23.56 21.25
CA LYS A 45 -12.64 -23.11 20.87
C LYS A 45 -12.73 -22.51 19.47
N VAL A 46 -12.40 -21.24 19.30
CA VAL A 46 -12.47 -20.54 18.01
C VAL A 46 -11.08 -20.09 17.61
N ILE A 47 -10.76 -20.19 16.32
CA ILE A 47 -9.57 -19.58 15.72
C ILE A 47 -9.98 -18.19 15.22
N ASP A 48 -9.32 -17.16 15.72
CA ASP A 48 -9.42 -15.81 15.15
C ASP A 48 -8.80 -15.79 13.76
N PHE A 49 -9.64 -15.63 12.74
CA PHE A 49 -9.22 -15.58 11.34
C PHE A 49 -8.17 -14.50 11.09
N HIS A 50 -8.40 -13.28 11.57
CA HIS A 50 -7.48 -12.17 11.31
C HIS A 50 -6.13 -12.43 11.94
N LYS A 51 -6.12 -12.93 13.18
CA LYS A 51 -4.88 -13.32 13.86
C LYS A 51 -4.18 -14.46 13.12
N TYR A 52 -4.91 -15.51 12.78
CA TYR A 52 -4.34 -16.69 12.12
C TYR A 52 -3.75 -16.35 10.76
N ILE A 53 -4.45 -15.60 9.92
CA ILE A 53 -3.92 -15.23 8.61
C ILE A 53 -2.73 -14.26 8.77
N ASN A 54 -2.79 -13.30 9.71
CA ASN A 54 -1.64 -12.42 9.99
C ASN A 54 -0.39 -13.20 10.44
N GLU A 55 -0.56 -14.30 11.18
CA GLU A 55 0.53 -15.20 11.53
C GLU A 55 0.99 -16.03 10.33
N ALA A 56 0.06 -16.60 9.55
CA ALA A 56 0.35 -17.39 8.36
C ALA A 56 1.16 -16.59 7.34
N VAL A 57 0.85 -15.29 7.16
CA VAL A 57 1.62 -14.36 6.33
C VAL A 57 3.12 -14.46 6.67
N LYS A 58 3.53 -14.53 7.94
CA LYS A 58 4.96 -14.61 8.31
C LYS A 58 5.68 -15.85 7.76
N TYR A 59 4.95 -16.93 7.49
CA TYR A 59 5.49 -18.22 7.04
C TYR A 59 5.21 -18.49 5.55
N THR A 60 4.39 -17.68 4.90
CA THR A 60 4.06 -17.82 3.47
C THR A 60 4.89 -16.86 2.62
N PRO A 61 5.66 -17.34 1.64
CA PRO A 61 6.47 -16.49 0.78
C PRO A 61 5.59 -15.58 -0.09
N TYR A 62 6.09 -14.38 -0.41
CA TYR A 62 5.34 -13.39 -1.20
C TYR A 62 4.79 -13.93 -2.52
N ARG A 63 5.53 -14.80 -3.21
CA ARG A 63 5.11 -15.42 -4.48
C ARG A 63 3.75 -16.12 -4.38
N GLU A 64 3.44 -16.74 -3.25
CA GLU A 64 2.16 -17.42 -3.02
C GLU A 64 1.05 -16.45 -2.60
N ARG A 65 1.43 -15.31 -2.01
CA ARG A 65 0.51 -14.27 -1.54
C ARG A 65 0.15 -13.23 -2.58
N GLU A 66 1.01 -13.06 -3.60
CA GLU A 66 0.94 -11.97 -4.57
C GLU A 66 -0.44 -11.86 -5.22
N ARG A 67 -1.04 -12.98 -5.62
CA ARG A 67 -2.40 -12.98 -6.18
C ARG A 67 -3.43 -12.39 -5.21
N GLY A 68 -3.32 -12.69 -3.92
CA GLY A 68 -4.17 -12.12 -2.88
C GLY A 68 -3.96 -10.61 -2.72
N VAL A 69 -2.71 -10.15 -2.77
CA VAL A 69 -2.35 -8.72 -2.72
C VAL A 69 -2.93 -7.96 -3.94
N LEU A 70 -2.83 -8.53 -5.13
CA LEU A 70 -3.38 -7.95 -6.36
C LEU A 70 -4.92 -7.86 -6.30
N LEU A 71 -5.60 -8.94 -5.86
CA LEU A 71 -7.06 -8.92 -5.70
C LEU A 71 -7.51 -7.91 -4.63
N HIS A 72 -6.72 -7.76 -3.57
CA HIS A 72 -7.01 -6.79 -2.52
C HIS A 72 -6.88 -5.35 -2.99
N SER A 73 -5.79 -5.03 -3.71
CA SER A 73 -5.60 -3.69 -4.29
C SER A 73 -6.70 -3.31 -5.28
N ALA A 74 -7.26 -4.28 -6.02
CA ALA A 74 -8.42 -4.07 -6.88
C ALA A 74 -9.77 -3.97 -6.13
N GLY A 75 -9.77 -4.04 -4.80
CA GLY A 75 -11.00 -3.99 -3.97
C GLY A 75 -11.85 -5.25 -4.03
N MET A 76 -11.33 -6.36 -4.57
CA MET A 76 -12.11 -7.59 -4.81
C MET A 76 -12.13 -8.50 -3.58
N TYR A 77 -11.12 -8.45 -2.71
CA TYR A 77 -11.02 -9.35 -1.56
C TYR A 77 -10.27 -8.73 -0.38
N PRO A 78 -10.80 -8.74 0.86
CA PRO A 78 -10.04 -8.32 2.03
C PRO A 78 -8.89 -9.31 2.30
N TYR A 79 -7.65 -8.87 2.12
CA TYR A 79 -6.46 -9.66 2.35
C TYR A 79 -5.58 -8.95 3.40
N PRO A 80 -5.04 -9.67 4.40
CA PRO A 80 -4.15 -9.05 5.37
C PRO A 80 -2.82 -8.72 4.70
N LEU A 81 -2.42 -7.46 4.83
CA LEU A 81 -1.20 -6.94 4.22
C LEU A 81 -0.16 -6.62 5.27
N SER A 82 1.07 -7.05 5.00
CA SER A 82 2.25 -6.53 5.66
C SER A 82 2.86 -5.38 4.85
N ILE A 83 3.64 -4.52 5.48
CA ILE A 83 4.42 -3.49 4.75
C ILE A 83 5.34 -4.15 3.71
N GLY A 84 5.87 -5.34 4.01
CA GLY A 84 6.65 -6.14 3.07
C GLY A 84 5.90 -6.51 1.80
N ASP A 85 4.58 -6.74 1.86
CA ASP A 85 3.76 -6.99 0.68
C ASP A 85 3.70 -5.77 -0.24
N ILE A 86 3.59 -4.57 0.34
CA ILE A 86 3.54 -3.31 -0.42
C ILE A 86 4.89 -3.07 -1.12
N TYR A 87 6.02 -3.31 -0.42
CA TYR A 87 7.35 -3.21 -1.02
C TYR A 87 7.57 -4.23 -2.15
N ASN A 88 7.13 -5.46 -1.95
CA ASN A 88 7.25 -6.51 -2.97
C ASN A 88 6.36 -6.22 -4.17
N LEU A 89 5.16 -5.65 -3.97
CA LEU A 89 4.29 -5.21 -5.05
C LEU A 89 4.93 -4.10 -5.89
N ALA A 90 5.60 -3.13 -5.25
CA ALA A 90 6.33 -2.09 -5.96
C ALA A 90 7.37 -2.66 -6.93
N TYR A 91 8.02 -3.76 -6.55
CA TYR A 91 9.01 -4.47 -7.38
C TYR A 91 8.42 -5.61 -8.23
N SER A 92 7.11 -5.88 -8.12
CA SER A 92 6.47 -7.01 -8.81
C SER A 92 6.41 -6.82 -10.33
N LYS A 93 6.81 -7.88 -11.05
CA LYS A 93 6.64 -8.02 -12.50
C LYS A 93 5.18 -8.18 -12.93
N ASN A 94 4.31 -8.62 -12.02
CA ASN A 94 2.89 -8.77 -12.31
C ASN A 94 2.11 -7.45 -12.23
N ASP A 95 2.76 -6.36 -11.81
CA ASP A 95 2.22 -5.00 -11.80
C ASP A 95 3.12 -4.04 -12.62
N GLU A 96 3.32 -4.35 -13.90
CA GLU A 96 4.24 -3.62 -14.79
C GLU A 96 3.92 -2.12 -14.90
N THR A 97 2.63 -1.76 -14.89
CA THR A 97 2.17 -0.37 -15.02
C THR A 97 1.94 0.33 -13.68
N GLY A 98 2.22 -0.36 -12.56
CA GLY A 98 2.02 0.17 -11.21
C GLY A 98 0.55 0.36 -10.82
N TYR A 99 -0.38 -0.19 -11.60
CA TYR A 99 -1.81 -0.03 -11.38
C TYR A 99 -2.20 -0.51 -9.98
N PHE A 100 -1.82 -1.73 -9.64
CA PHE A 100 -2.20 -2.34 -8.36
C PHE A 100 -1.51 -1.65 -7.18
N LEU A 101 -0.23 -1.28 -7.32
CA LEU A 101 0.47 -0.46 -6.33
C LEU A 101 -0.26 0.87 -6.09
N GLY A 102 -0.63 1.56 -7.17
CA GLY A 102 -1.31 2.84 -7.10
C GLY A 102 -2.68 2.76 -6.41
N GLU A 103 -3.51 1.77 -6.79
CA GLU A 103 -4.80 1.56 -6.15
C GLU A 103 -4.65 1.17 -4.67
N LEU A 104 -3.61 0.41 -4.33
CA LEU A 104 -3.31 0.07 -2.94
C LEU A 104 -2.94 1.29 -2.10
N ILE A 105 -2.08 2.17 -2.62
CA ILE A 105 -1.70 3.41 -1.92
C ILE A 105 -2.94 4.30 -1.73
N LYS A 106 -3.78 4.44 -2.76
CA LYS A 106 -5.03 5.21 -2.67
C LYS A 106 -5.99 4.64 -1.62
N LEU A 107 -6.14 3.32 -1.55
CA LEU A 107 -7.02 2.64 -0.61
C LEU A 107 -6.70 2.98 0.86
N TYR A 108 -5.42 3.11 1.19
CA TYR A 108 -4.94 3.41 2.54
C TYR A 108 -4.59 4.88 2.78
N SER A 109 -4.66 5.72 1.75
CA SER A 109 -4.37 7.15 1.84
C SER A 109 -5.21 7.84 2.93
N GLY A 110 -4.54 8.57 3.84
CA GLY A 110 -5.16 9.19 5.02
C GLY A 110 -5.63 8.22 6.12
N ARG A 111 -5.33 6.92 5.98
CA ARG A 111 -5.68 5.84 6.92
C ARG A 111 -4.48 4.96 7.29
N PHE A 112 -3.27 5.37 6.93
CA PHE A 112 -2.05 4.69 7.37
C PHE A 112 -1.93 4.77 8.90
N ASN A 113 -1.29 3.76 9.49
CA ASN A 113 -1.02 3.70 10.92
C ASN A 113 0.01 4.78 11.29
N ASP A 114 -0.22 5.51 12.37
CA ASP A 114 0.65 6.61 12.83
C ASP A 114 2.09 6.16 13.16
N ASN A 115 2.30 4.87 13.42
CA ASN A 115 3.63 4.28 13.63
C ASN A 115 4.43 4.11 12.33
N ILE A 116 3.82 4.33 11.17
CA ILE A 116 4.48 4.23 9.86
C ILE A 116 5.00 5.61 9.47
N ASN A 117 6.31 5.73 9.29
CA ASN A 117 6.89 6.91 8.66
C ASN A 117 6.49 6.93 7.17
N LEU A 118 5.46 7.72 6.86
CA LEU A 118 4.87 7.74 5.52
C LEU A 118 5.82 8.35 4.47
N TYR A 119 6.63 9.35 4.84
CA TYR A 119 7.64 9.94 3.95
C TYR A 119 8.66 8.88 3.49
N ALA A 120 9.15 8.07 4.43
CA ALA A 120 10.07 6.97 4.15
C ALA A 120 9.40 5.86 3.33
N LEU A 121 8.15 5.48 3.67
CA LEU A 121 7.42 4.46 2.93
C LEU A 121 7.19 4.88 1.48
N MET A 122 6.62 6.06 1.25
CA MET A 122 6.29 6.53 -0.11
C MET A 122 7.54 6.74 -0.97
N SER A 123 8.64 7.23 -0.39
CA SER A 123 9.90 7.39 -1.12
C SER A 123 10.47 6.03 -1.56
N GLN A 124 10.49 5.06 -0.65
CA GLN A 124 10.95 3.70 -0.92
C GLN A 124 10.06 2.97 -1.95
N LEU A 125 8.73 3.15 -1.88
CA LEU A 125 7.81 2.55 -2.87
C LEU A 125 8.04 3.14 -4.26
N PHE A 126 8.14 4.46 -4.35
CA PHE A 126 8.43 5.11 -5.63
C PHE A 126 9.79 4.69 -6.19
N PHE A 127 10.82 4.63 -5.34
CA PHE A 127 12.15 4.20 -5.76
C PHE A 127 12.16 2.76 -6.27
N ARG A 128 11.58 1.82 -5.53
CA ARG A 128 11.50 0.41 -5.95
C ARG A 128 10.73 0.27 -7.27
N TYR A 129 9.65 1.03 -7.42
CA TYR A 129 8.90 1.07 -8.66
C TYR A 129 9.76 1.58 -9.82
N LEU A 130 10.49 2.67 -9.62
CA LEU A 130 11.38 3.25 -10.63
C LEU A 130 12.52 2.31 -11.00
N GLN A 131 13.15 1.65 -10.02
CA GLN A 131 14.16 0.61 -10.24
C GLN A 131 13.60 -0.55 -11.06
N LYS A 132 12.40 -1.02 -10.72
CA LYS A 132 11.71 -2.06 -11.48
C LYS A 132 11.51 -1.64 -12.92
N THR A 133 10.97 -0.44 -13.15
CA THR A 133 10.73 0.10 -14.49
C THR A 133 12.03 0.18 -15.29
N TYR A 134 13.13 0.60 -14.64
CA TYR A 134 14.45 0.63 -15.25
C TYR A 134 14.97 -0.75 -15.65
N MET A 135 14.78 -1.76 -14.80
CA MET A 135 15.29 -3.12 -15.01
C MET A 135 14.43 -3.98 -15.96
N ASN A 136 13.10 -3.89 -15.88
CA ASN A 136 12.19 -4.79 -16.60
C ASN A 136 11.70 -4.23 -17.94
N ASN A 137 11.36 -2.94 -18.02
CA ASN A 137 10.61 -2.39 -19.15
C ASN A 137 11.48 -1.78 -20.25
N GLN A 138 12.80 -2.03 -20.22
CA GLN A 138 13.72 -1.45 -21.20
C GLN A 138 13.50 0.07 -21.31
N ILE A 139 13.87 0.80 -20.24
CA ILE A 139 14.52 2.09 -20.45
C ILE A 139 15.73 1.80 -21.37
N PHE A 140 15.48 1.74 -22.67
CA PHE A 140 16.44 1.32 -23.69
C PHE A 140 17.61 2.29 -23.60
N ASN A 141 18.80 1.79 -23.23
CA ASN A 141 20.04 2.54 -22.98
C ASN A 141 20.13 3.36 -21.68
N GLY A 142 19.30 3.11 -20.67
CA GLY A 142 19.43 3.81 -19.38
C GLY A 142 18.82 5.22 -19.35
N GLU A 143 18.06 5.61 -20.37
CA GLU A 143 17.37 6.90 -20.47
C GLU A 143 15.84 6.79 -20.31
N ILE A 144 15.28 7.50 -19.32
CA ILE A 144 13.83 7.64 -19.16
C ILE A 144 13.29 8.43 -20.35
N LYS A 145 12.46 7.80 -21.17
CA LYS A 145 11.87 8.44 -22.34
C LYS A 145 10.58 9.13 -21.96
N LYS A 146 10.22 10.15 -22.73
CA LYS A 146 8.92 10.82 -22.60
C LYS A 146 7.73 9.84 -22.71
N THR A 147 7.90 8.74 -23.44
CA THR A 147 6.91 7.66 -23.59
C THR A 147 6.71 6.80 -22.33
N ASP A 148 7.51 6.97 -21.28
CA ASP A 148 7.38 6.23 -20.02
C ASP A 148 6.39 6.89 -19.06
N PHE A 149 5.92 8.10 -19.39
CA PHE A 149 4.94 8.85 -18.59
C PHE A 149 3.51 8.66 -19.11
N SER A 150 2.58 8.59 -18.16
CA SER A 150 1.16 8.27 -18.39
C SER A 150 0.43 9.30 -19.24
N PHE A 151 0.81 10.58 -19.15
CA PHE A 151 0.23 11.65 -19.96
C PHE A 151 0.60 11.57 -21.45
N ILE A 152 1.66 10.82 -21.81
CA ILE A 152 2.08 10.60 -23.21
C ILE A 152 1.70 9.19 -23.66
N ASN A 153 1.91 8.19 -22.81
CA ASN A 153 1.61 6.81 -23.11
C ASN A 153 0.79 6.17 -21.97
N PRO A 154 -0.53 6.04 -22.14
CA PRO A 154 -1.40 5.43 -21.13
C PRO A 154 -1.17 3.92 -20.97
N TYR A 155 -0.34 3.29 -21.81
CA TYR A 155 0.05 1.88 -21.72
C TYR A 155 1.50 1.68 -21.26
N GLY A 156 2.26 2.77 -21.03
CA GLY A 156 3.66 2.71 -20.61
C GLY A 156 3.84 2.42 -19.12
N ALA A 157 5.04 2.73 -18.62
CA ALA A 157 5.41 2.51 -17.22
C ALA A 157 4.76 3.49 -16.23
N LYS A 158 4.12 4.58 -16.68
CA LYS A 158 3.32 5.49 -15.83
C LYS A 158 4.06 5.97 -14.57
N ILE A 159 5.34 6.32 -14.71
CA ILE A 159 6.21 6.73 -13.58
C ILE A 159 5.60 7.93 -12.83
N ASP A 160 5.13 8.92 -13.59
CA ASP A 160 4.40 10.09 -13.11
C ASP A 160 3.17 9.72 -12.28
N ARG A 161 2.36 8.75 -12.71
CA ARG A 161 1.15 8.34 -11.99
C ARG A 161 1.49 7.83 -10.60
N ILE A 162 2.52 6.99 -10.46
CA ILE A 162 2.91 6.46 -9.15
C ILE A 162 3.49 7.56 -8.28
N PHE A 163 4.33 8.43 -8.84
CA PHE A 163 4.84 9.59 -8.13
C PHE A 163 3.69 10.48 -7.60
N TYR A 164 2.71 10.82 -8.43
CA TYR A 164 1.57 11.66 -8.04
C TYR A 164 0.69 10.98 -6.99
N ILE A 165 0.48 9.67 -7.08
CA ILE A 165 -0.24 8.92 -6.04
C ILE A 165 0.49 8.97 -4.70
N CYS A 166 1.83 8.86 -4.70
CA CYS A 166 2.63 9.06 -3.49
C CYS A 166 2.45 10.49 -2.93
N CYS A 167 2.53 11.52 -3.79
CA CYS A 167 2.31 12.91 -3.38
C CYS A 167 0.91 13.12 -2.79
N GLU A 168 -0.14 12.59 -3.42
CA GLU A 168 -1.50 12.65 -2.88
C GLU A 168 -1.61 11.96 -1.51
N ALA A 169 -0.94 10.83 -1.32
CA ALA A 169 -0.93 10.14 -0.03
C ALA A 169 -0.25 10.97 1.07
N ILE A 170 0.82 11.68 0.72
CA ILE A 170 1.51 12.62 1.61
C ILE A 170 0.64 13.83 1.94
N MET A 171 -0.07 14.41 0.98
CA MET A 171 -0.98 15.54 1.22
C MET A 171 -2.16 15.16 2.12
N LYS A 172 -2.58 13.88 2.10
CA LYS A 172 -3.67 13.36 2.93
C LYS A 172 -3.22 12.92 4.33
N MET A 173 -1.97 13.14 4.70
CA MET A 173 -1.49 12.90 6.06
C MET A 173 -2.29 13.73 7.06
N LYS A 174 -2.66 13.09 8.18
CA LYS A 174 -3.35 13.77 9.29
C LYS A 174 -2.30 14.30 10.26
N ASN A 175 -1.78 15.49 9.96
CA ASN A 175 -0.85 16.22 10.82
C ASN A 175 -1.14 17.72 10.75
N ASP A 176 -0.43 18.51 11.56
CA ASP A 176 -0.62 19.96 11.64
C ASP A 176 0.17 20.74 10.57
N LEU A 177 0.69 20.04 9.55
CA LEU A 177 1.51 20.64 8.50
C LEU A 177 0.67 20.95 7.26
N THR A 178 1.05 21.99 6.53
CA THR A 178 0.41 22.30 5.25
C THR A 178 0.82 21.30 4.17
N CYS A 179 0.07 21.28 3.06
CA CYS A 179 0.37 20.40 1.92
C CYS A 179 1.78 20.66 1.37
N GLU A 180 2.20 21.93 1.27
CA GLU A 180 3.55 22.30 0.79
C GLU A 180 4.64 21.79 1.73
N GLN A 181 4.46 21.94 3.05
CA GLN A 181 5.41 21.44 4.05
C GLN A 181 5.53 19.92 4.02
N ASN A 182 4.41 19.22 3.89
CA ASN A 182 4.38 17.76 3.75
C ASN A 182 5.09 17.30 2.47
N LEU A 183 4.85 17.96 1.34
CA LEU A 183 5.53 17.65 0.09
C LEU A 183 7.02 17.97 0.14
N ALA A 184 7.44 19.09 0.73
CA ALA A 184 8.85 19.43 0.89
C ALA A 184 9.60 18.35 1.68
N ARG A 185 9.04 17.89 2.81
CA ARG A 185 9.60 16.77 3.59
C ARG A 185 9.69 15.48 2.78
N PHE A 186 8.65 15.15 2.02
CA PHE A 186 8.67 13.97 1.13
C PHE A 186 9.77 14.07 0.06
N LEU A 187 9.93 15.25 -0.55
CA LEU A 187 10.99 15.49 -1.53
C LEU A 187 12.37 15.35 -0.90
N VAL A 188 12.61 15.89 0.30
CA VAL A 188 13.89 15.67 1.01
C VAL A 188 14.16 14.18 1.21
N PHE A 189 13.18 13.41 1.70
CA PHE A 189 13.33 11.95 1.84
C PHE A 189 13.67 11.22 0.53
N LEU A 190 13.13 11.68 -0.60
CA LEU A 190 13.49 11.18 -1.92
C LEU A 190 14.92 11.62 -2.29
N LEU A 191 15.23 12.91 -2.22
CA LEU A 191 16.51 13.46 -2.64
C LEU A 191 17.68 12.85 -1.85
N CYS A 192 17.53 12.63 -0.54
CA CYS A 192 18.53 11.97 0.30
C CYS A 192 18.81 10.52 -0.14
N GLN A 193 17.86 9.83 -0.79
CA GLN A 193 18.08 8.51 -1.37
C GLN A 193 18.84 8.54 -2.71
N PHE A 194 18.89 9.69 -3.40
CA PHE A 194 19.43 9.82 -4.77
C PHE A 194 20.55 10.87 -4.90
N THR A 195 21.16 11.30 -3.79
CA THR A 195 22.04 12.49 -3.70
C THR A 195 23.12 12.59 -4.77
N SER A 196 23.57 11.48 -5.35
CA SER A 196 24.69 11.45 -6.32
C SER A 196 24.28 11.47 -7.80
N ASN A 197 22.99 11.39 -8.18
CA ASN A 197 22.60 11.24 -9.59
C ASN A 197 21.74 12.41 -10.11
N THR A 198 22.39 13.34 -10.80
CA THR A 198 21.78 14.55 -11.37
C THR A 198 20.60 14.28 -12.32
N LYS A 199 20.63 13.19 -13.09
CA LYS A 199 19.50 12.81 -13.96
C LYS A 199 18.25 12.48 -13.15
N PHE A 200 18.40 11.77 -12.03
CA PHE A 200 17.28 11.47 -11.14
C PHE A 200 16.79 12.72 -10.41
N LEU A 201 17.68 13.57 -9.90
CA LEU A 201 17.28 14.83 -9.28
C LEU A 201 16.42 15.67 -10.23
N ASN A 202 16.86 15.83 -11.48
CA ASN A 202 16.10 16.55 -12.50
C ASN A 202 14.73 15.91 -12.79
N LEU A 203 14.64 14.58 -12.82
CA LEU A 203 13.37 13.88 -12.95
C LEU A 203 12.43 14.19 -11.79
N ILE A 204 12.92 14.08 -10.54
CA ILE A 204 12.13 14.35 -9.34
C ILE A 204 11.62 15.79 -9.34
N PHE A 205 12.49 16.77 -9.61
CA PHE A 205 12.08 18.18 -9.65
C PHE A 205 11.07 18.46 -10.76
N TRP A 206 11.25 17.85 -11.93
CA TRP A 206 10.29 17.98 -13.03
C TRP A 206 8.92 17.37 -12.69
N LEU A 207 8.89 16.18 -12.10
CA LEU A 207 7.66 15.55 -11.61
C LEU A 207 6.99 16.39 -10.53
N ALA A 208 7.76 16.87 -9.54
CA ALA A 208 7.27 17.71 -8.46
C ALA A 208 6.66 19.01 -8.98
N SER A 209 7.36 19.70 -9.89
CA SER A 209 6.89 20.97 -10.48
C SER A 209 5.56 20.80 -11.21
N ASN A 210 5.41 19.71 -11.98
CA ASN A 210 4.16 19.40 -12.67
C ASN A 210 3.02 19.08 -11.68
N PHE A 211 3.32 18.33 -10.62
CA PHE A 211 2.34 18.01 -9.58
C PHE A 211 1.85 19.27 -8.84
N ILE A 212 2.79 20.12 -8.40
CA ILE A 212 2.51 21.37 -7.67
C ILE A 212 1.64 22.29 -8.53
N SER A 213 2.03 22.48 -9.79
CA SER A 213 1.28 23.31 -10.74
C SER A 213 -0.13 22.75 -10.98
N GLY A 214 -0.27 21.43 -11.14
CA GLY A 214 -1.56 20.77 -11.34
C GLY A 214 -2.50 20.81 -10.12
N HIS A 215 -1.94 20.96 -8.91
CA HIS A 215 -2.70 21.04 -7.65
C HIS A 215 -2.82 22.48 -7.11
N PHE A 216 -2.41 23.49 -7.88
CA PHE A 216 -2.44 24.90 -7.48
C PHE A 216 -1.74 25.20 -6.15
N LEU A 217 -0.67 24.45 -5.85
CA LEU A 217 0.15 24.64 -4.66
C LEU A 217 1.19 25.75 -4.88
N SER A 218 1.63 26.40 -3.81
CA SER A 218 2.64 27.47 -3.90
C SER A 218 4.04 26.87 -4.08
N MET A 219 4.65 27.14 -5.26
CA MET A 219 6.06 26.80 -5.52
C MET A 219 7.00 27.56 -4.58
N ASP A 220 6.73 28.85 -4.33
CA ASP A 220 7.58 29.69 -3.48
C ASP A 220 7.64 29.13 -2.05
N LYS A 221 6.48 28.84 -1.45
CA LYS A 221 6.41 28.26 -0.11
C LYS A 221 7.08 26.89 -0.03
N LEU A 222 6.97 26.07 -1.08
CA LEU A 222 7.62 24.77 -1.13
C LEU A 222 9.15 24.92 -1.20
N ASN A 223 9.66 25.87 -1.99
CA ASN A 223 11.09 26.17 -2.07
C ASN A 223 11.62 26.69 -0.72
N GLU A 224 10.90 27.60 -0.06
CA GLU A 224 11.24 28.07 1.30
C GLU A 224 11.36 26.88 2.27
N CYS A 225 10.38 25.96 2.26
CA CYS A 225 10.42 24.77 3.11
C CYS A 225 11.59 23.83 2.75
N LEU A 226 11.95 23.71 1.48
CA LEU A 226 13.07 22.87 1.04
C LEU A 226 14.41 23.45 1.51
N GLU A 227 14.60 24.76 1.37
CA GLU A 227 15.81 25.45 1.84
C GLU A 227 16.00 25.26 3.35
N GLU A 228 14.93 25.47 4.14
CA GLU A 228 14.97 25.25 5.59
C GLU A 228 15.35 23.81 5.96
N LEU A 229 14.83 22.81 5.25
CA LEU A 229 15.06 21.40 5.55
C LEU A 229 16.45 20.92 5.10
N MET A 230 16.97 21.44 3.99
CA MET A 230 18.27 21.03 3.44
C MET A 230 19.46 21.70 4.11
N VAL A 231 19.27 22.88 4.74
CA VAL A 231 20.32 23.58 5.51
C VAL A 231 20.65 22.87 6.83
N ILE A 232 19.77 22.01 7.33
CA ILE A 232 19.93 21.31 8.62
C ILE A 232 20.80 20.03 8.49
N GLU A 233 21.19 19.63 7.27
CA GLU A 233 22.01 18.42 7.02
C GLU A 233 23.52 18.69 6.77
N GLU A 234 24.03 19.91 7.02
CA GLU A 234 25.49 20.18 7.14
C GLU A 234 25.97 20.12 8.61
#